data_AF-W5K215-F1
#
_entry.id   AF-W5K215-F1
#
_cell.length_a   1.000
_cell.length_b   1.000
_cell.length_c   1.000
_cell.angle_alpha   90.00
_cell.angle_beta   90.00
_cell.angle_gamma   90.00
#
_symmetry.space_group_name_H-M   'P 1'
#
loop_
_entity.id
_entity.type
_entity.pdbx_description
1 polymer ?
#
loop_
_entity_poly.entity_id
_entity_poly.type
_entity_poly.pdbx_seq_one_letter_code
_entity_poly.pdbx_strand_id
1 'polypeptide(L)'
;YFYALLTNADGRGVSGNDVCLGKYLACFYLGGGKKHCAIDLVKPRLRSANRPRRVNYTALVETLFMLFPDEEPYSDSGPDRCRLCALVGNSGNLEGSHYGPLIDAHDFVIRMNTGPTKGYEKDVGSKTTHRAIYPESAVDMDNSTHLVLVPFKVLDLQCISANLAFKTVLCFFFCCLLLKVMILHPEFITYVYTKWLQKQGKYPSTGFLMLVFSLHICDQVNVFGFGARKDGSWHHYFDKRYGIFHNTPEHKGSVEFDIIEELHLLNKIHLL
;
A
#
# COMPACT_ATOMS: atom_id res chain seq x y z
N TYR A 1 21.58 4.37 -15.58
CA TYR A 1 20.59 5.14 -16.37
C TYR A 1 19.31 4.34 -16.42
N PHE A 2 18.31 4.69 -15.60
CA PHE A 2 17.01 4.01 -15.63
C PHE A 2 15.99 5.02 -16.13
N TYR A 3 15.71 4.97 -17.42
CA TYR A 3 14.52 5.58 -18.00
C TYR A 3 13.40 4.54 -17.90
N ALA A 4 12.35 4.86 -17.17
CA ALA A 4 11.06 4.20 -17.37
C ALA A 4 10.40 4.93 -18.54
N LEU A 5 10.49 4.36 -19.74
CA LEU A 5 9.71 4.83 -20.88
C LEU A 5 8.31 4.24 -20.75
N LEU A 6 7.33 5.11 -20.48
CA LEU A 6 5.93 4.82 -20.69
C LEU A 6 5.65 4.96 -22.19
N THR A 7 5.59 3.84 -22.92
CA THR A 7 5.17 3.82 -24.32
C THR A 7 4.15 2.71 -24.53
N ASN A 8 3.01 3.04 -25.15
CA ASN A 8 2.11 2.05 -25.74
C ASN A 8 2.84 1.30 -26.87
N ALA A 9 2.49 0.03 -27.09
CA ALA A 9 3.17 -0.86 -28.03
C ALA A 9 3.03 -0.47 -29.52
N ASP A 10 2.25 0.56 -29.82
CA ASP A 10 1.68 0.80 -31.15
C ASP A 10 1.76 2.25 -31.64
N GLY A 11 2.49 3.12 -30.93
CA GLY A 11 3.00 4.40 -31.50
C GLY A 11 1.95 5.39 -32.03
N ARG A 12 0.67 5.22 -31.72
CA ARG A 12 -0.42 6.12 -32.13
C ARG A 12 -0.97 6.88 -30.93
N GLY A 13 -1.08 8.20 -31.08
CA GLY A 13 -1.67 9.09 -30.07
C GLY A 13 -3.15 8.78 -29.87
N VAL A 14 -3.59 8.82 -28.61
CA VAL A 14 -4.98 8.54 -28.22
C VAL A 14 -5.69 9.85 -27.88
N SER A 15 -6.84 10.07 -28.52
CA SER A 15 -7.78 11.16 -28.22
C SER A 15 -8.43 10.96 -26.85
N GLY A 16 -8.56 12.03 -26.09
CA GLY A 16 -8.79 11.97 -24.63
C GLY A 16 -10.18 11.56 -24.16
N ASN A 17 -10.54 10.27 -24.26
CA ASN A 17 -11.64 9.68 -23.48
C ASN A 17 -11.44 8.21 -23.04
N ASP A 18 -10.32 7.55 -23.37
CA ASP A 18 -10.08 6.15 -22.99
C ASP A 18 -9.12 6.04 -21.79
N VAL A 19 -9.68 5.92 -20.59
CA VAL A 19 -8.93 5.89 -19.30
C VAL A 19 -8.36 4.50 -18.98
N CYS A 20 -8.78 3.43 -19.67
CA CYS A 20 -8.30 2.05 -19.47
C CYS A 20 -7.22 1.64 -20.48
N LEU A 21 -6.15 2.42 -20.65
CA LEU A 21 -4.98 1.99 -21.42
C LEU A 21 -4.02 1.21 -20.51
N GLY A 22 -3.98 -0.11 -20.72
CA GLY A 22 -3.29 -1.09 -19.87
C GLY A 22 -1.87 -0.69 -19.49
N LYS A 23 -1.61 -0.65 -18.19
CA LYS A 23 -0.26 -0.54 -17.65
C LYS A 23 0.30 -1.93 -17.44
N TYR A 24 1.43 -2.20 -18.10
CA TYR A 24 2.22 -3.39 -17.85
C TYR A 24 2.69 -3.39 -16.39
N LEU A 25 2.38 -4.46 -15.66
CA LEU A 25 3.04 -4.76 -14.39
C LEU A 25 4.54 -4.76 -14.65
N ALA A 26 5.29 -3.86 -14.00
CA ALA A 26 6.75 -3.86 -14.10
C ALA A 26 7.32 -5.08 -13.37
N CYS A 27 7.31 -6.25 -14.00
CA CYS A 27 8.21 -7.33 -13.65
C CYS A 27 9.60 -6.94 -14.15
N PHE A 28 10.51 -6.62 -13.24
CA PHE A 28 11.89 -6.34 -13.58
C PHE A 28 12.54 -7.61 -14.16
N TYR A 29 12.98 -7.56 -15.42
CA TYR A 29 13.84 -8.57 -16.01
C TYR A 29 15.24 -8.43 -15.44
N LEU A 30 15.68 -9.38 -14.62
CA LEU A 30 17.10 -9.66 -14.45
C LEU A 30 17.47 -10.70 -15.50
N GLY A 31 18.50 -10.42 -16.30
CA GLY A 31 18.91 -11.28 -17.43
C GLY A 31 19.06 -12.74 -17.01
N GLY A 32 18.41 -13.65 -17.75
CA GLY A 32 18.44 -15.10 -17.47
C GLY A 32 17.13 -15.86 -17.68
N GLY A 33 16.04 -15.20 -18.10
CA GLY A 33 14.80 -15.89 -18.51
C GLY A 33 13.99 -16.54 -17.37
N LYS A 34 14.38 -16.36 -16.10
CA LYS A 34 13.53 -16.68 -14.94
C LYS A 34 12.86 -15.39 -14.47
N LYS A 35 11.52 -15.38 -14.41
CA LYS A 35 10.76 -14.35 -13.71
C LYS A 35 11.09 -14.51 -12.22
N HIS A 36 11.87 -13.61 -11.66
CA HIS A 36 12.07 -13.47 -10.22
C HIS A 36 11.71 -12.03 -9.90
N CYS A 37 10.71 -11.82 -9.04
CA CYS A 37 10.47 -10.53 -8.41
C CYS A 37 11.67 -10.23 -7.49
N ALA A 38 12.73 -9.71 -8.10
CA ALA A 38 13.94 -9.10 -7.54
C ALA A 38 14.45 -9.67 -6.20
N ILE A 39 15.24 -10.75 -6.28
CA ILE A 39 16.33 -10.98 -5.33
C ILE A 39 17.57 -10.34 -5.96
N ASP A 40 17.85 -9.09 -5.57
CA ASP A 40 19.24 -8.64 -5.52
C ASP A 40 19.44 -7.73 -4.31
N LEU A 41 20.28 -8.19 -3.40
CA LEU A 41 20.56 -7.63 -2.09
C LEU A 41 21.40 -6.36 -2.21
N VAL A 42 20.76 -5.20 -2.36
CA VAL A 42 21.40 -3.95 -1.93
C VAL A 42 21.19 -3.86 -0.42
N LYS A 43 22.26 -4.08 0.36
CA LYS A 43 22.26 -3.89 1.82
C LYS A 43 21.58 -2.57 2.18
N PRO A 44 20.38 -2.56 2.78
CA PRO A 44 19.80 -1.33 3.26
C PRO A 44 20.60 -0.91 4.50
N ARG A 45 21.10 0.33 4.53
CA ARG A 45 21.51 0.97 5.79
C ARG A 45 20.24 1.29 6.60
N LEU A 46 19.59 0.25 7.14
CA LEU A 46 18.65 0.40 8.25
C LEU A 46 19.49 0.66 9.51
N ARG A 47 19.90 1.92 9.71
CA ARG A 47 20.54 2.34 10.97
C ARG A 47 19.46 2.46 12.04
N SER A 48 19.21 1.37 12.77
CA SER A 48 18.62 1.44 14.11
C SER A 48 19.73 1.64 15.13
N ALA A 49 19.58 2.68 15.95
CA ALA A 49 20.37 2.87 17.15
C ALA A 49 20.05 1.75 18.16
N ASN A 50 21.08 1.25 18.85
CA ASN A 50 21.13 0.04 19.67
C ASN A 50 21.10 -1.28 18.88
N ARG A 51 22.12 -2.12 19.07
CA ARG A 51 22.29 -3.44 18.43
C ARG A 51 21.61 -4.54 19.27
N PRO A 52 20.50 -5.16 18.83
CA PRO A 52 20.26 -6.57 19.09
C PRO A 52 20.98 -7.42 18.02
N ARG A 53 21.11 -8.72 18.27
CA ARG A 53 21.77 -9.74 17.42
C ARG A 53 21.57 -9.49 15.91
N ARG A 54 22.65 -9.63 15.11
CA ARG A 54 22.58 -9.60 13.64
C ARG A 54 21.55 -10.65 13.18
N VAL A 55 20.39 -10.20 12.71
CA VAL A 55 19.38 -11.05 12.09
C VAL A 55 19.88 -11.41 10.69
N ASN A 56 19.87 -12.71 10.35
CA ASN A 56 20.13 -13.15 8.98
C ASN A 56 18.86 -12.91 8.14
N TYR A 57 18.84 -11.80 7.42
CA TYR A 57 17.70 -11.39 6.60
C TYR A 57 17.36 -12.40 5.49
N THR A 58 18.37 -13.01 4.87
CA THR A 58 18.15 -14.02 3.82
C THR A 58 17.40 -15.23 4.37
N ALA A 59 17.86 -15.79 5.49
CA ALA A 59 17.19 -16.93 6.13
C ALA A 59 15.76 -16.59 6.60
N LEU A 60 15.54 -15.34 7.03
CA LEU A 60 14.22 -14.83 7.39
C LEU A 60 13.26 -14.80 6.20
N VAL A 61 13.71 -14.28 5.07
CA VAL A 61 12.91 -14.20 3.82
C VAL A 61 12.63 -15.60 3.27
N GLU A 62 13.61 -16.50 3.27
CA GLU A 62 13.41 -17.91 2.89
C GLU A 62 12.34 -18.59 3.76
N THR A 63 12.34 -18.32 5.07
CA THR A 63 11.30 -18.82 5.98
C THR A 63 9.92 -18.29 5.61
N LEU A 64 9.81 -17.02 5.23
CA LEU A 64 8.54 -16.41 4.84
C LEU A 64 7.99 -17.00 3.54
N PHE A 65 8.83 -17.24 2.53
CA PHE A 65 8.42 -17.90 1.29
C PHE A 65 7.98 -19.36 1.49
N MET A 66 8.46 -20.04 2.53
CA MET A 66 7.95 -21.37 2.90
C MET A 66 6.57 -21.31 3.57
N LEU A 67 6.22 -20.20 4.22
CA LEU A 67 4.95 -20.04 4.95
C LEU A 67 3.81 -19.60 4.04
N PHE A 68 4.10 -18.86 2.98
CA PHE A 68 3.11 -18.33 2.05
C PHE A 68 3.43 -18.79 0.63
N PRO A 69 2.54 -19.55 -0.04
CA PRO A 69 2.80 -20.03 -1.39
C PRO A 69 2.97 -18.88 -2.38
N ASP A 70 3.85 -19.05 -3.36
CA ASP A 70 4.08 -18.12 -4.48
C ASP A 70 2.90 -18.15 -5.47
N GLU A 71 1.72 -17.69 -5.04
CA GLU A 71 0.62 -17.39 -5.96
C GLU A 71 0.79 -15.96 -6.49
N GLU A 72 0.67 -15.76 -7.82
CA GLU A 72 0.64 -14.43 -8.42
C GLU A 72 -0.79 -13.87 -8.31
N PRO A 73 -1.12 -12.99 -7.34
CA PRO A 73 -2.52 -12.64 -7.04
C PRO A 73 -3.14 -11.68 -8.07
N TYR A 74 -2.30 -11.16 -8.99
CA TYR A 74 -2.63 -10.08 -9.93
C TYR A 74 -2.22 -10.40 -11.38
N SER A 75 -2.03 -11.70 -11.70
CA SER A 75 -1.61 -12.19 -13.03
C SER A 75 -2.71 -12.17 -14.09
N ASP A 76 -3.91 -11.75 -13.70
CA ASP A 76 -5.13 -11.59 -14.49
C ASP A 76 -5.22 -10.22 -15.19
N SER A 77 -4.09 -9.52 -15.30
CA SER A 77 -3.94 -8.28 -16.05
C SER A 77 -3.94 -8.56 -17.56
N GLY A 78 -4.78 -7.86 -18.32
CA GLY A 78 -4.93 -8.06 -19.76
C GLY A 78 -5.78 -6.96 -20.40
N PRO A 79 -5.70 -6.78 -21.73
CA PRO A 79 -6.40 -5.70 -22.44
C PRO A 79 -7.93 -5.78 -22.37
N ASP A 80 -8.47 -6.97 -22.10
CA ASP A 80 -9.92 -7.22 -22.02
C ASP A 80 -10.50 -6.93 -20.62
N ARG A 81 -9.68 -6.42 -19.69
CA ARG A 81 -10.08 -6.13 -18.32
C ARG A 81 -9.60 -4.76 -17.87
N CYS A 82 -10.47 -4.03 -17.19
CA CYS A 82 -10.12 -2.79 -16.51
C CYS A 82 -10.41 -2.96 -15.02
N ARG A 83 -9.36 -3.05 -14.21
CA ARG A 83 -9.47 -3.15 -12.76
C ARG A 83 -9.62 -1.75 -12.15
N LEU A 84 -10.78 -1.53 -11.55
CA LEU A 84 -11.10 -0.29 -10.84
C LEU A 84 -10.85 -0.46 -9.34
N CYS A 85 -10.04 0.42 -8.75
CA CYS A 85 -9.65 0.35 -7.35
C CYS A 85 -10.04 1.60 -6.57
N ALA A 86 -10.64 1.41 -5.40
CA ALA A 86 -10.82 2.45 -4.39
C ALA A 86 -9.72 2.33 -3.34
N LEU A 87 -8.88 3.35 -3.23
CA LEU A 87 -7.93 3.50 -2.13
C LEU A 87 -8.55 4.41 -1.07
N VAL A 88 -8.86 3.86 0.10
CA VAL A 88 -9.55 4.57 1.18
C VAL A 88 -8.57 4.85 2.31
N GLY A 89 -8.21 6.12 2.45
CA GLY A 89 -7.45 6.67 3.56
C GLY A 89 -8.31 6.86 4.81
N ASN A 90 -7.72 7.47 5.83
CA ASN A 90 -8.35 7.59 7.15
C ASN A 90 -8.80 9.01 7.48
N SER A 91 -8.70 9.98 6.55
CA SER A 91 -9.01 11.38 6.83
C SER A 91 -10.47 11.59 7.25
N GLY A 92 -10.68 12.51 8.17
CA GLY A 92 -11.98 13.01 8.59
C GLY A 92 -12.77 13.70 7.47
N ASN A 93 -12.17 14.00 6.31
CA ASN A 93 -12.94 14.51 5.17
C ASN A 93 -13.94 13.51 4.58
N LEU A 94 -13.88 12.24 5.00
CA LEU A 94 -14.88 11.23 4.68
C LEU A 94 -16.20 11.44 5.43
N GLU A 95 -16.21 12.07 6.60
CA GLU A 95 -17.44 12.20 7.39
C GLU A 95 -18.51 13.04 6.66
N GLY A 96 -19.70 12.46 6.49
CA GLY A 96 -20.80 13.08 5.75
C GLY A 96 -20.62 13.14 4.22
N SER A 97 -19.58 12.49 3.68
CA SER A 97 -19.32 12.46 2.23
C SER A 97 -20.32 11.62 1.44
N HIS A 98 -20.90 10.60 2.09
CA HIS A 98 -21.79 9.62 1.47
C HIS A 98 -21.17 8.84 0.30
N TYR A 99 -19.83 8.69 0.31
CA TYR A 99 -19.11 7.94 -0.72
C TYR A 99 -19.27 6.43 -0.61
N GLY A 100 -19.91 5.90 0.43
CA GLY A 100 -19.97 4.46 0.70
C GLY A 100 -20.41 3.59 -0.48
N PRO A 101 -21.56 3.87 -1.12
CA PRO A 101 -21.99 3.13 -2.31
C PRO A 101 -21.02 3.24 -3.49
N LEU A 102 -20.37 4.40 -3.67
CA LEU A 102 -19.39 4.62 -4.72
C LEU A 102 -18.13 3.79 -4.46
N ILE A 103 -17.61 3.80 -3.22
CA ILE A 103 -16.45 3.00 -2.81
C ILE A 103 -16.72 1.51 -3.05
N ASP A 104 -17.87 0.99 -2.61
CA ASP A 104 -18.19 -0.44 -2.69
C ASP A 104 -18.38 -0.95 -4.13
N ALA A 105 -18.60 -0.05 -5.10
CA ALA A 105 -18.73 -0.37 -6.53
C ALA A 105 -17.38 -0.73 -7.21
N HIS A 106 -16.24 -0.49 -6.56
CA HIS A 106 -14.91 -0.79 -7.14
C HIS A 106 -14.59 -2.29 -7.04
N ASP A 107 -13.78 -2.82 -7.95
CA ASP A 107 -13.33 -4.22 -7.91
C ASP A 107 -12.57 -4.49 -6.62
N PHE A 108 -11.54 -3.66 -6.38
CA PHE A 108 -10.74 -3.68 -5.16
C PHE A 108 -11.03 -2.45 -4.31
N VAL A 109 -11.26 -2.69 -3.03
CA VAL A 109 -11.28 -1.66 -1.99
C VAL A 109 -10.10 -1.92 -1.06
N ILE A 110 -9.15 -0.99 -1.09
CA ILE A 110 -7.87 -1.06 -0.37
C ILE A 110 -7.95 -0.09 0.81
N ARG A 111 -7.90 -0.62 2.02
CA ARG A 111 -7.92 0.15 3.28
C ARG A 111 -6.59 0.05 3.99
N MET A 112 -6.39 0.86 5.04
CA MET A 112 -5.14 0.87 5.79
C MET A 112 -5.32 1.08 7.28
N ASN A 113 -4.40 0.51 8.05
CA ASN A 113 -4.30 0.65 9.50
C ASN A 113 -5.64 0.27 10.17
N THR A 114 -6.02 1.06 11.19
CA THR A 114 -7.15 0.80 12.08
C THR A 114 -8.49 1.37 11.62
N GLY A 115 -8.60 1.90 10.39
CA GLY A 115 -9.82 2.52 9.89
C GLY A 115 -11.01 1.55 9.85
N PRO A 116 -12.07 1.75 10.67
CA PRO A 116 -13.21 0.84 10.72
C PRO A 116 -14.19 1.13 9.58
N THR A 117 -14.91 0.11 9.13
CA THR A 117 -16.09 0.26 8.24
C THR A 117 -17.38 0.28 9.04
N LYS A 118 -17.47 -0.55 10.08
CA LYS A 118 -18.67 -0.71 10.91
C LYS A 118 -19.07 0.60 11.58
N GLY A 119 -20.29 1.05 11.33
CA GLY A 119 -20.84 2.32 11.83
C GLY A 119 -20.50 3.55 10.98
N TYR A 120 -19.74 3.37 9.90
CA TYR A 120 -19.32 4.44 8.97
C TYR A 120 -19.68 4.12 7.51
N GLU A 121 -20.44 3.04 7.26
CA GLU A 121 -20.65 2.45 5.94
C GLU A 121 -21.26 3.43 4.93
N LYS A 122 -22.09 4.37 5.40
CA LYS A 122 -22.67 5.41 4.55
C LYS A 122 -21.59 6.24 3.85
N ASP A 123 -20.52 6.53 4.56
CA ASP A 123 -19.46 7.43 4.11
C ASP A 123 -18.26 6.67 3.55
N VAL A 124 -17.86 5.56 4.19
CA VAL A 124 -16.63 4.84 3.84
C VAL A 124 -16.86 3.50 3.16
N GLY A 125 -18.11 3.05 3.02
CA GLY A 125 -18.46 1.76 2.44
C GLY A 125 -18.25 0.59 3.41
N SER A 126 -18.70 -0.59 2.98
CA SER A 126 -18.64 -1.84 3.75
C SER A 126 -17.60 -2.83 3.22
N LYS A 127 -17.27 -2.75 1.93
CA LYS A 127 -16.35 -3.66 1.25
C LYS A 127 -14.90 -3.40 1.66
N THR A 128 -14.15 -4.48 1.90
CA THR A 128 -12.69 -4.47 2.04
C THR A 128 -12.15 -5.69 1.30
N THR A 129 -11.22 -5.47 0.38
CA THR A 129 -10.56 -6.57 -0.36
C THR A 129 -9.12 -6.76 0.08
N HIS A 130 -8.47 -5.64 0.42
CA HIS A 130 -7.09 -5.56 0.85
C HIS A 130 -7.02 -4.60 2.03
N ARG A 131 -6.23 -4.95 3.05
CA ARG A 131 -5.93 -4.04 4.15
C ARG A 131 -4.45 -4.02 4.43
N ALA A 132 -3.86 -2.82 4.29
CA ALA A 132 -2.48 -2.58 4.58
C ALA A 132 -2.25 -2.29 6.06
N ILE A 133 -1.45 -3.10 6.73
CA ILE A 133 -1.11 -2.92 8.16
C ILE A 133 0.36 -3.20 8.41
N TYR A 134 0.83 -2.75 9.55
CA TYR A 134 2.08 -3.14 10.18
C TYR A 134 1.77 -3.61 11.61
N PRO A 135 2.68 -4.30 12.32
CA PRO A 135 2.33 -4.97 13.58
C PRO A 135 1.63 -4.08 14.62
N GLU A 136 2.04 -2.82 14.77
CA GLU A 136 1.44 -1.87 15.71
C GLU A 136 0.08 -1.29 15.26
N SER A 137 -0.32 -1.47 14.01
CA SER A 137 -1.61 -1.05 13.47
C SER A 137 -2.55 -2.22 13.16
N ALA A 138 -2.28 -3.38 13.76
CA ALA A 138 -3.05 -4.60 13.54
C ALA A 138 -4.51 -4.45 14.00
N VAL A 139 -5.41 -5.04 13.22
CA VAL A 139 -6.85 -5.11 13.48
C VAL A 139 -7.38 -6.47 13.08
N ASP A 140 -8.49 -6.87 13.69
CA ASP A 140 -9.23 -8.05 13.26
C ASP A 140 -9.82 -7.83 11.86
N MET A 141 -9.62 -8.83 11.00
CA MET A 141 -10.12 -8.83 9.62
C MET A 141 -10.97 -10.08 9.40
N ASP A 142 -11.93 -9.95 8.49
CA ASP A 142 -12.70 -11.10 8.01
C ASP A 142 -11.84 -12.00 7.10
N ASN A 143 -12.31 -13.22 6.84
CA ASN A 143 -11.59 -14.22 6.05
C ASN A 143 -11.54 -13.92 4.53
N SER A 144 -12.28 -12.93 4.05
CA SER A 144 -12.31 -12.53 2.64
C SER A 144 -11.28 -11.45 2.32
N THR A 145 -10.85 -10.68 3.34
CA THR A 145 -9.85 -9.62 3.22
C THR A 145 -8.43 -10.18 3.11
N HIS A 146 -7.66 -9.70 2.13
CA HIS A 146 -6.23 -9.95 2.04
C HIS A 146 -5.46 -8.98 2.93
N LEU A 147 -4.57 -9.51 3.76
CA LEU A 147 -3.61 -8.75 4.52
C LEU A 147 -2.46 -8.30 3.61
N VAL A 148 -2.18 -7.01 3.53
CA VAL A 148 -0.95 -6.46 2.96
C VAL A 148 -0.04 -5.98 4.10
N LEU A 149 0.94 -6.79 4.50
CA LEU A 149 1.91 -6.39 5.50
C LEU A 149 2.88 -5.35 4.93
N VAL A 150 3.04 -4.24 5.65
CA VAL A 150 4.05 -3.21 5.36
C VAL A 150 5.20 -3.31 6.39
N PRO A 151 6.33 -3.96 6.05
CA PRO A 151 7.44 -4.16 6.97
C PRO A 151 8.37 -2.92 7.02
N PHE A 152 8.16 -2.04 8.00
CA PHE A 152 9.02 -0.87 8.21
C PHE A 152 10.34 -1.22 8.94
N LYS A 153 10.38 -2.36 9.65
CA LYS A 153 11.56 -2.86 10.36
C LYS A 153 11.70 -4.37 10.20
N VAL A 154 12.94 -4.87 10.30
CA VAL A 154 13.24 -6.32 10.25
C VAL A 154 12.44 -7.09 11.30
N LEU A 155 12.15 -6.47 12.46
CA LEU A 155 11.33 -7.05 13.51
C LEU A 155 9.89 -7.35 13.05
N ASP A 156 9.35 -6.62 12.08
CA ASP A 156 8.00 -6.86 11.56
C ASP A 156 7.93 -8.19 10.82
N LEU A 157 8.95 -8.46 10.00
CA LEU A 157 9.12 -9.73 9.31
C LEU A 157 9.41 -10.86 10.31
N GLN A 158 10.21 -10.58 11.35
CA GLN A 158 10.50 -11.57 12.37
C GLN A 158 9.27 -12.00 13.15
N CYS A 159 8.33 -11.10 13.46
CA CYS A 159 7.07 -11.47 14.10
C CYS A 159 6.33 -12.53 13.27
N ILE A 160 6.28 -12.39 11.94
CA ILE A 160 5.60 -13.37 11.08
C ILE A 160 6.37 -14.70 10.99
N SER A 161 7.70 -14.64 10.90
CA SER A 161 8.54 -15.85 10.80
C SER A 161 8.72 -16.61 12.11
N ALA A 162 8.47 -15.97 13.25
CA ALA A 162 8.74 -16.53 14.56
C ALA A 162 7.70 -17.61 14.85
N ASN A 163 8.04 -18.86 14.53
CA ASN A 163 7.44 -20.05 15.12
C ASN A 163 7.33 -19.86 16.64
N LEU A 164 6.10 -19.62 17.13
CA LEU A 164 5.55 -20.01 18.44
C LEU A 164 6.33 -19.73 19.76
N ALA A 165 7.48 -19.04 19.75
CA ALA A 165 8.35 -18.99 20.93
C ALA A 165 8.39 -17.64 21.69
N PHE A 166 8.01 -16.53 21.06
CA PHE A 166 7.88 -15.23 21.74
C PHE A 166 6.40 -14.87 21.88
N LYS A 167 5.83 -15.21 23.05
CA LYS A 167 4.49 -14.78 23.49
C LYS A 167 4.49 -13.28 23.77
N THR A 168 4.60 -12.46 22.74
CA THR A 168 4.17 -11.06 22.82
C THR A 168 2.77 -11.01 22.21
N VAL A 169 1.80 -10.47 22.95
CA VAL A 169 0.36 -10.41 22.60
C VAL A 169 0.11 -9.92 21.15
N LEU A 170 0.98 -9.05 20.64
CA LEU A 170 0.91 -8.48 19.29
C LEU A 170 1.05 -9.51 18.16
N CYS A 171 1.82 -10.58 18.38
CA CYS A 171 2.14 -11.55 17.34
C CYS A 171 1.10 -12.68 17.23
N PHE A 172 0.28 -12.88 18.28
CA PHE A 172 -0.84 -13.82 18.27
C PHE A 172 -1.92 -13.47 17.23
N PHE A 173 -2.14 -12.17 16.97
CA PHE A 173 -3.11 -11.73 15.97
C PHE A 173 -2.74 -12.20 14.56
N PHE A 174 -1.46 -12.18 14.18
CA PHE A 174 -1.03 -12.60 12.85
C PHE A 174 -1.08 -14.13 12.67
N CYS A 175 -0.90 -14.91 13.73
CA CYS A 175 -0.83 -16.37 13.67
C CYS A 175 -2.19 -17.03 13.34
N CYS A 176 -3.32 -16.40 13.69
CA CYS A 176 -4.65 -17.00 13.55
C CYS A 176 -5.38 -16.64 12.23
N LEU A 177 -4.80 -15.78 11.38
CA LEU A 177 -5.45 -15.19 10.19
C LEU A 177 -4.88 -15.70 8.85
N LEU A 178 -4.02 -16.72 8.89
CA LEU A 178 -3.08 -17.11 7.82
C LEU A 178 -3.71 -17.92 6.68
N LEU A 179 -4.64 -17.35 5.91
CA LEU A 179 -4.92 -17.88 4.56
C LEU A 179 -4.61 -16.88 3.43
N LYS A 180 -4.52 -15.57 3.70
CA LYS A 180 -4.39 -14.54 2.65
C LYS A 180 -3.45 -13.40 3.06
N VAL A 181 -2.16 -13.70 3.17
CA VAL A 181 -1.14 -12.71 3.53
C VAL A 181 -0.24 -12.39 2.34
N MET A 182 -0.08 -11.09 2.08
CA MET A 182 0.90 -10.53 1.17
C MET A 182 1.89 -9.69 1.96
N ILE A 183 3.16 -9.75 1.58
CA ILE A 183 4.22 -8.95 2.21
C ILE A 183 4.72 -7.94 1.19
N LEU A 184 4.62 -6.65 1.53
CA LEU A 184 5.15 -5.59 0.69
C LEU A 184 6.67 -5.67 0.67
N HIS A 185 7.23 -5.77 -0.53
CA HIS A 185 8.67 -5.95 -0.70
C HIS A 185 9.46 -4.72 -0.17
N PRO A 186 10.51 -4.87 0.65
CA PRO A 186 11.24 -3.71 1.19
C PRO A 186 11.93 -2.83 0.14
N GLU A 187 12.34 -3.39 -1.01
CA GLU A 187 12.82 -2.57 -2.14
C GLU A 187 11.71 -1.72 -2.75
N PHE A 188 10.44 -2.13 -2.67
CA PHE A 188 9.33 -1.28 -3.12
C PHE A 188 9.21 -0.03 -2.25
N ILE A 189 9.35 -0.18 -0.92
CA ILE A 189 9.38 0.96 0.01
C ILE A 189 10.56 1.90 -0.33
N THR A 190 11.73 1.32 -0.63
CA THR A 190 12.92 2.08 -1.03
C THR A 190 12.73 2.78 -2.37
N TYR A 191 12.07 2.14 -3.34
CA TYR A 191 11.69 2.72 -4.62
C TYR A 191 10.77 3.92 -4.42
N VAL A 192 9.69 3.79 -3.64
CA VAL A 192 8.77 4.90 -3.34
C VAL A 192 9.53 6.05 -2.66
N TYR A 193 10.34 5.75 -1.64
CA TYR A 193 11.11 6.77 -0.94
C TYR A 193 12.08 7.52 -1.84
N THR A 194 12.79 6.81 -2.72
CA THR A 194 13.88 7.42 -3.51
C THR A 194 13.42 8.01 -4.83
N LYS A 195 12.40 7.43 -5.48
CA LYS A 195 11.94 7.85 -6.81
C LYS A 195 10.74 8.77 -6.76
N TRP A 196 9.77 8.48 -5.90
CA TRP A 196 8.56 9.31 -5.77
C TRP A 196 8.81 10.47 -4.81
N LEU A 197 9.31 10.18 -3.60
CA LEU A 197 9.53 11.21 -2.59
C LEU A 197 10.88 11.91 -2.68
N GLN A 198 11.77 11.51 -3.58
CA GLN A 198 13.12 12.09 -3.73
C GLN A 198 13.88 12.19 -2.39
N LYS A 199 13.70 11.19 -1.50
CA LYS A 199 14.27 11.13 -0.14
C LYS A 199 13.79 12.23 0.81
N GLN A 200 12.67 12.89 0.52
CA GLN A 200 12.06 13.84 1.42
C GLN A 200 11.33 13.12 2.57
N GLY A 201 11.57 13.55 3.81
CA GLY A 201 11.09 12.84 5.00
C GLY A 201 11.99 11.67 5.40
N LYS A 202 11.59 10.92 6.45
CA LYS A 202 12.38 9.79 6.95
C LYS A 202 12.05 8.48 6.22
N TYR A 203 10.77 8.27 5.90
CA TYR A 203 10.23 7.16 5.11
C TYR A 203 8.82 7.54 4.58
N PRO A 204 8.25 6.84 3.58
CA PRO A 204 6.90 7.13 3.06
C PRO A 204 5.80 6.66 4.02
N SER A 205 4.67 7.37 4.08
CA SER A 205 3.50 6.93 4.86
C SER A 205 2.85 5.67 4.27
N THR A 206 2.09 4.93 5.08
CA THR A 206 1.30 3.79 4.59
C THR A 206 0.34 4.22 3.48
N GLY A 207 -0.28 5.40 3.58
CA GLY A 207 -1.20 5.90 2.57
C GLY A 207 -0.51 6.12 1.22
N PHE A 208 0.66 6.76 1.22
CA PHE A 208 1.42 6.99 0.00
C PHE A 208 2.03 5.70 -0.58
N LEU A 209 2.48 4.77 0.26
CA LEU A 209 2.90 3.44 -0.19
C LEU A 209 1.75 2.72 -0.90
N MET A 210 0.54 2.75 -0.32
CA MET A 210 -0.62 2.08 -0.90
C MET A 210 -1.16 2.79 -2.16
N LEU A 211 -0.94 4.09 -2.30
CA LEU A 211 -1.18 4.80 -3.56
C LEU A 211 -0.29 4.25 -4.67
N VAL A 212 1.03 4.24 -4.46
CA VAL A 212 1.96 3.74 -5.48
C VAL A 212 1.72 2.25 -5.73
N PHE A 213 1.40 1.47 -4.69
CA PHE A 213 1.02 0.07 -4.86
C PHE A 213 -0.21 -0.09 -5.76
N SER A 214 -1.27 0.70 -5.52
CA SER A 214 -2.50 0.68 -6.32
C SER A 214 -2.22 1.05 -7.77
N LEU A 215 -1.34 2.02 -8.03
CA LEU A 215 -0.92 2.39 -9.39
C LEU A 215 -0.20 1.27 -10.15
N HIS A 216 0.40 0.31 -9.44
CA HIS A 216 1.07 -0.84 -10.05
C HIS A 216 0.13 -2.01 -10.32
N ILE A 217 -0.97 -2.15 -9.55
CA ILE A 217 -1.88 -3.31 -9.66
C ILE A 217 -3.24 -2.98 -10.29
N CYS A 218 -3.61 -1.71 -10.42
CA CYS A 218 -4.92 -1.26 -10.91
C CYS A 218 -4.78 -0.44 -12.21
N ASP A 219 -5.81 -0.50 -13.05
CA ASP A 219 -5.90 0.31 -14.27
C ASP A 219 -6.42 1.71 -13.93
N GLN A 220 -7.39 1.80 -13.02
CA GLN A 220 -7.94 3.05 -12.51
C GLN A 220 -7.92 3.07 -10.97
N VAL A 221 -7.54 4.21 -10.41
CA VAL A 221 -7.46 4.40 -8.96
C VAL A 221 -8.24 5.64 -8.55
N ASN A 222 -9.28 5.43 -7.77
CA ASN A 222 -10.02 6.48 -7.08
C ASN A 222 -9.54 6.52 -5.63
N VAL A 223 -9.17 7.71 -5.17
CA VAL A 223 -8.53 7.95 -3.89
C VAL A 223 -9.49 8.75 -3.01
N PHE A 224 -9.86 8.18 -1.87
CA PHE A 224 -10.82 8.74 -0.94
C PHE A 224 -10.15 8.92 0.43
N GLY A 225 -10.47 9.97 1.17
CA GLY A 225 -9.99 10.06 2.56
C GLY A 225 -8.52 10.43 2.70
N PHE A 226 -7.96 11.17 1.73
CA PHE A 226 -6.60 11.73 1.76
C PHE A 226 -6.65 13.24 1.92
N GLY A 227 -5.66 13.81 2.60
CA GLY A 227 -5.58 15.25 2.84
C GLY A 227 -6.40 15.72 4.04
N ALA A 228 -6.49 17.04 4.18
CA ALA A 228 -7.25 17.70 5.23
C ALA A 228 -8.75 17.77 4.91
N ARG A 229 -9.56 18.15 5.90
CA ARG A 229 -10.91 18.67 5.66
C ARG A 229 -10.87 20.07 5.06
N LYS A 230 -12.02 20.54 4.57
CA LYS A 230 -12.21 21.91 4.04
C LYS A 230 -11.88 23.00 5.05
N ASP A 231 -12.00 22.71 6.35
CA ASP A 231 -11.64 23.62 7.44
C ASP A 231 -10.14 23.54 7.83
N GLY A 232 -9.35 22.77 7.09
CA GLY A 232 -7.92 22.56 7.36
C GLY A 232 -7.61 21.58 8.49
N SER A 233 -8.64 21.01 9.15
CA SER A 233 -8.42 20.07 10.24
C SER A 233 -7.95 18.70 9.73
N TRP A 234 -7.05 18.10 10.51
CA TRP A 234 -6.57 16.74 10.31
C TRP A 234 -7.03 15.91 11.48
N HIS A 235 -7.82 14.87 11.20
CA HIS A 235 -8.20 13.87 12.17
C HIS A 235 -8.61 12.61 11.41
N HIS A 236 -8.77 11.51 12.13
CA HIS A 236 -9.35 10.32 11.54
C HIS A 236 -10.87 10.38 11.60
N TYR A 237 -11.58 9.92 10.56
CA TYR A 237 -13.06 9.91 10.53
C TYR A 237 -13.70 9.09 11.67
N PHE A 238 -12.90 8.29 12.37
CA PHE A 238 -13.32 7.40 13.45
C PHE A 238 -12.73 7.78 14.82
N ASP A 239 -11.89 8.80 14.89
CA ASP A 239 -11.34 9.30 16.15
C ASP A 239 -11.76 10.75 16.37
N LYS A 240 -12.51 11.00 17.45
CA LYS A 240 -12.95 12.34 17.85
C LYS A 240 -11.82 13.15 18.51
N ARG A 241 -10.61 12.58 18.66
CA ARG A 241 -9.43 13.31 19.10
C ARG A 241 -8.85 14.10 17.93
N TYR A 242 -9.06 15.42 17.98
CA TYR A 242 -8.43 16.38 17.08
C TYR A 242 -6.93 16.44 17.37
N GLY A 243 -6.14 15.65 16.64
CA GLY A 243 -4.67 15.67 16.69
C GLY A 243 -4.10 16.35 15.45
N ILE A 244 -2.99 17.09 15.58
CA ILE A 244 -2.27 17.60 14.41
C ILE A 244 -1.50 16.41 13.80
N PHE A 245 -2.14 15.67 12.89
CA PHE A 245 -1.49 14.57 12.14
C PHE A 245 -0.74 15.07 10.90
N HIS A 246 -0.72 16.38 10.66
CA HIS A 246 -0.03 16.98 9.53
C HIS A 246 1.45 17.19 9.87
N ASN A 247 2.34 16.58 9.09
CA ASN A 247 3.80 16.69 9.21
C ASN A 247 4.35 16.18 10.55
N THR A 248 4.19 14.88 10.80
CA THR A 248 4.95 14.24 11.87
C THR A 248 6.45 14.25 11.52
N PRO A 249 7.36 14.20 12.52
CA PRO A 249 8.80 14.11 12.28
C PRO A 249 9.21 12.94 11.34
N GLU A 250 8.37 11.93 11.24
CA GLU A 250 8.58 10.71 10.46
C GLU A 250 8.25 10.89 8.97
N HIS A 251 7.13 11.54 8.64
CA HIS A 251 6.60 11.65 7.29
C HIS A 251 6.27 13.09 6.91
N LYS A 252 6.64 13.50 5.70
CA LYS A 252 6.25 14.80 5.15
C LYS A 252 4.93 14.67 4.41
N GLY A 253 3.83 14.67 5.17
CA GLY A 253 2.47 14.53 4.62
C GLY A 253 2.13 15.58 3.56
N SER A 254 2.67 16.80 3.66
CA SER A 254 2.49 17.82 2.62
C SER A 254 3.09 17.40 1.28
N VAL A 255 4.34 16.90 1.26
CA VAL A 255 5.03 16.48 0.04
C VAL A 255 4.31 15.29 -0.62
N GLU A 256 3.83 14.36 0.19
CA GLU A 256 3.03 13.23 -0.29
C GLU A 256 1.71 13.70 -0.91
N PHE A 257 1.04 14.67 -0.28
CA PHE A 257 -0.22 15.22 -0.77
C PHE A 257 -0.04 16.04 -2.05
N ASP A 258 1.01 16.85 -2.16
CA ASP A 258 1.33 17.61 -3.39
C ASP A 258 1.45 16.67 -4.60
N ILE A 259 2.08 15.50 -4.43
CA ILE A 259 2.20 14.48 -5.48
C ILE A 259 0.84 13.85 -5.81
N ILE A 260 -0.02 13.62 -4.81
CA ILE A 260 -1.38 13.11 -5.02
C ILE A 260 -2.19 14.11 -5.86
N GLU A 261 -2.13 15.40 -5.53
CA GLU A 261 -2.79 16.45 -6.30
C GLU A 261 -2.25 16.53 -7.73
N GLU A 262 -0.93 16.44 -7.92
CA GLU A 262 -0.32 16.41 -9.25
C GLU A 262 -0.82 15.21 -10.07
N LEU A 263 -0.85 14.01 -9.48
CA LEU A 263 -1.38 12.81 -10.14
C LEU A 263 -2.85 12.95 -10.51
N HIS A 264 -3.64 13.62 -9.68
CA HIS A 264 -5.03 13.93 -9.97
C HIS A 264 -5.17 14.87 -11.17
N LEU A 265 -4.40 15.97 -11.19
CA LEU A 265 -4.38 16.93 -12.29
C LEU A 265 -3.92 16.31 -13.62
N LEU A 266 -3.02 15.32 -13.55
CA LEU A 266 -2.55 14.55 -14.70
C LEU A 266 -3.51 13.41 -15.12
N ASN A 267 -4.69 13.31 -14.50
CA ASN A 267 -5.68 12.24 -14.72
C ASN A 267 -5.08 10.84 -14.56
N LYS A 268 -4.12 10.67 -13.64
CA LYS A 268 -3.55 9.35 -13.29
C LYS A 268 -4.31 8.67 -12.16
N ILE A 269 -5.01 9.46 -11.35
CA ILE A 269 -5.93 9.05 -10.29
C ILE A 269 -7.10 10.04 -10.22
N HIS A 270 -8.18 9.66 -9.55
CA HIS A 270 -9.25 10.59 -9.16
C HIS A 270 -9.23 10.79 -7.65
N LEU A 271 -8.91 12.00 -7.19
CA LEU A 271 -8.95 12.35 -5.77
C LEU A 271 -10.37 12.85 -5.40
N LEU A 272 -10.96 12.27 -4.35
CA LEU A 272 -12.34 12.51 -3.90
C LEU A 272 -12.43 12.85 -2.41
#